data_AF-A0A2A6P6E1-F1
#
_entry.id   AF-A0A2A6P6E1-F1
#
_cell.length_a   1.000
_cell.length_b   1.000
_cell.length_c   1.000
_cell.angle_alpha   90.00
_cell.angle_beta   90.00
_cell.angle_gamma   90.00
#
_symmetry.space_group_name_H-M   'P 1'
#
loop_
_entity.id
_entity.type
_entity.pdbx_description
1 polymer ?
#
loop_
_entity_poly.entity_id
_entity_poly.type
_entity_poly.pdbx_seq_one_letter_code
_entity_poly.pdbx_strand_id
1 'polypeptide(L)'
;MSRKMSDTLAPAIWPQWPVGPEGRSLLLSMARFQADVLQTALRGQIEALSFMQSRSEHHLQLWEELLASDYARDGFDLYCSFWRNAFEDYSDEAERFTRIGAQLATQAAKRVSEEQEDLTEKVARKMVM
;
A
#
# COMPACT_ATOMS: atom_id res chain seq x y z
N MET A 1 -1.27 -44.23 -52.42
CA MET A 1 0.04 -43.73 -51.95
C MET A 1 0.16 -42.25 -52.31
N SER A 2 0.23 -41.34 -51.33
CA SER A 2 1.11 -40.16 -51.45
C SER A 2 1.26 -39.43 -50.09
N ARG A 3 2.47 -39.57 -49.55
CA ARG A 3 3.23 -38.72 -48.62
C ARG A 3 2.53 -37.74 -47.68
N LYS A 4 2.68 -38.02 -46.38
CA LYS A 4 2.79 -37.03 -45.28
C LYS A 4 3.98 -36.08 -45.53
N MET A 5 3.73 -34.78 -45.40
CA MET A 5 4.65 -33.64 -45.22
C MET A 5 3.72 -32.43 -45.05
N SER A 6 3.71 -31.62 -44.00
CA SER A 6 4.69 -31.34 -42.96
C SER A 6 3.94 -30.66 -41.81
N ASP A 7 4.31 -31.02 -40.58
CA ASP A 7 4.12 -30.19 -39.40
C ASP A 7 4.76 -28.80 -39.60
N THR A 8 4.47 -27.91 -38.65
CA THR A 8 5.38 -26.85 -38.15
C THR A 8 5.16 -25.43 -38.67
N LEU A 9 3.98 -24.82 -38.48
CA LEU A 9 3.87 -23.34 -38.49
C LEU A 9 2.74 -22.82 -37.58
N ALA A 10 2.75 -23.17 -36.30
CA ALA A 10 2.16 -22.30 -35.28
C ALA A 10 3.32 -21.80 -34.39
N PRO A 11 3.76 -20.54 -34.56
CA PRO A 11 4.96 -20.06 -33.92
C PRO A 11 4.74 -19.91 -32.41
N ALA A 12 5.74 -20.37 -31.68
CA ALA A 12 5.98 -20.21 -30.27
C ALA A 12 6.04 -18.72 -29.87
N ILE A 13 4.89 -18.08 -29.69
CA ILE A 13 4.79 -16.70 -29.20
C ILE A 13 3.64 -16.54 -28.19
N TRP A 14 3.41 -17.57 -27.38
CA TRP A 14 2.94 -17.33 -26.01
C TRP A 14 4.16 -17.50 -25.12
N PRO A 15 4.43 -16.61 -24.15
CA PRO A 15 5.52 -16.82 -23.22
C PRO A 15 5.30 -18.18 -22.57
N GLN A 16 6.12 -19.17 -22.91
CA GLN A 16 6.18 -20.43 -22.18
C GLN A 16 6.82 -20.11 -20.84
N TRP A 17 6.02 -19.52 -19.96
CA TRP A 17 6.38 -19.31 -18.58
C TRP A 17 6.59 -20.72 -17.98
N PRO A 18 7.76 -21.03 -17.40
CA PRO A 18 8.14 -22.39 -17.01
C PRO A 18 7.47 -22.75 -15.68
N VAL A 19 6.16 -22.68 -15.65
CA VAL A 19 5.40 -22.61 -14.43
C VAL A 19 4.20 -23.52 -14.59
N GLY A 20 4.32 -24.73 -14.04
CA GLY A 20 3.22 -25.67 -13.95
C GLY A 20 2.01 -25.04 -13.23
N PRO A 21 0.84 -25.70 -13.22
CA PRO A 21 -0.40 -25.16 -12.63
C PRO A 21 -0.20 -24.59 -11.20
N GLU A 22 0.67 -25.22 -10.41
CA GLU A 22 1.13 -24.77 -9.09
C GLU A 22 1.74 -23.35 -9.10
N GLY A 23 2.67 -23.04 -10.00
CA GLY A 23 3.31 -21.74 -9.96
C GLY A 23 2.49 -20.63 -10.64
N ARG A 24 1.51 -20.97 -11.48
CA ARG A 24 0.52 -19.99 -11.97
C ARG A 24 -0.31 -19.46 -10.80
N SER A 25 -0.68 -20.34 -9.87
CA SER A 25 -1.33 -19.97 -8.60
C SER A 25 -0.44 -19.06 -7.76
N LEU A 26 0.83 -19.42 -7.58
CA LEU A 26 1.81 -18.63 -6.83
C LEU A 26 1.99 -17.21 -7.40
N LEU A 27 2.15 -17.09 -8.73
CA LEU A 27 2.30 -15.81 -9.41
C LEU A 27 1.05 -14.93 -9.30
N LEU A 28 -0.14 -15.52 -9.46
CA LEU A 28 -1.39 -14.78 -9.30
C LEU A 28 -1.58 -14.32 -7.85
N SER A 29 -1.21 -15.15 -6.88
CA SER A 29 -1.21 -14.77 -5.47
C SER A 29 -0.21 -13.63 -5.20
N MET A 30 0.98 -13.67 -5.82
CA MET A 30 2.01 -12.63 -5.66
C MET A 30 1.55 -11.30 -6.25
N ALA A 31 0.93 -11.35 -7.43
CA ALA A 31 0.36 -10.19 -8.10
C ALA A 31 -0.78 -9.55 -7.28
N ARG A 32 -1.66 -10.36 -6.67
CA ARG A 32 -2.72 -9.86 -5.78
C ARG A 32 -2.16 -9.18 -4.54
N PHE A 33 -1.18 -9.81 -3.90
CA PHE A 33 -0.50 -9.22 -2.74
C PHE A 33 0.18 -7.89 -3.09
N GLN A 34 0.91 -7.84 -4.21
CA GLN A 34 1.51 -6.59 -4.69
C GLN A 34 0.44 -5.52 -4.94
N ALA A 35 -0.68 -5.87 -5.58
CA ALA A 35 -1.78 -4.96 -5.83
C ALA A 35 -2.41 -4.42 -4.53
N ASP A 36 -2.61 -5.27 -3.51
CA ASP A 36 -3.16 -4.87 -2.21
C ASP A 36 -2.22 -3.93 -1.45
N VAL A 37 -0.91 -4.21 -1.47
CA VAL A 37 0.12 -3.33 -0.89
C VAL A 37 0.14 -1.98 -1.60
N LEU A 38 0.17 -1.98 -2.94
CA LEU A 38 0.13 -0.76 -3.76
C LEU A 38 -1.14 0.05 -3.51
N GLN A 39 -2.30 -0.61 -3.45
CA GLN A 39 -3.57 0.06 -3.21
C GLN A 39 -3.60 0.69 -1.81
N THR A 40 -3.12 -0.02 -0.79
CA THR A 40 -3.03 0.48 0.58
C THR A 40 -2.07 1.67 0.68
N ALA A 41 -0.91 1.58 0.04
CA ALA A 41 0.07 2.66 -0.01
C ALA A 41 -0.47 3.91 -0.75
N LEU A 42 -1.17 3.72 -1.86
CA LEU A 42 -1.79 4.81 -2.62
C LEU A 42 -2.91 5.49 -1.82
N ARG A 43 -3.74 4.72 -1.10
CA ARG A 43 -4.74 5.28 -0.19
C ARG A 43 -4.09 6.11 0.93
N GLY A 44 -3.01 5.60 1.53
CA GLY A 44 -2.24 6.35 2.53
C GLY A 44 -1.66 7.65 1.97
N GLN A 45 -1.14 7.63 0.74
CA GLN A 45 -0.64 8.84 0.08
C GLN A 45 -1.74 9.86 -0.19
N ILE A 46 -2.91 9.43 -0.67
CA ILE A 46 -4.05 10.33 -0.91
C ILE A 46 -4.47 11.02 0.39
N GLU A 47 -4.56 10.26 1.48
CA GLU A 47 -4.95 10.78 2.79
C GLU A 47 -3.95 11.83 3.29
N ALA A 48 -2.65 11.52 3.23
CA ALA A 48 -1.59 12.43 3.66
C ALA A 48 -1.57 13.74 2.84
N LEU A 49 -1.80 13.64 1.52
CA LEU A 49 -1.92 14.81 0.66
C LEU A 49 -3.17 15.64 1.00
N SER A 50 -4.28 14.99 1.30
CA SER A 50 -5.53 15.66 1.71
C SER A 50 -5.36 16.37 3.05
N PHE A 51 -4.65 15.74 4.00
CA PHE A 51 -4.25 16.36 5.26
C PHE A 51 -3.38 17.60 5.02
N MET A 52 -2.35 17.50 4.18
CA MET A 52 -1.48 18.63 3.86
C MET A 52 -2.22 19.79 3.20
N GLN A 53 -3.20 19.50 2.35
CA GLN A 53 -4.07 20.52 1.78
C GLN A 53 -4.88 21.24 2.87
N SER A 54 -5.65 20.50 3.67
CA SER A 54 -6.44 21.05 4.78
C SER A 54 -5.58 21.87 5.75
N ARG A 55 -4.39 21.36 6.09
CA ARG A 55 -3.43 22.06 6.93
C ARG A 55 -3.00 23.40 6.33
N SER A 56 -2.77 23.45 5.03
CA SER A 56 -2.39 24.67 4.30
C SER A 56 -3.53 25.69 4.30
N GLU A 57 -4.77 25.22 4.14
CA GLU A 57 -5.97 26.06 4.25
C GLU A 57 -6.10 26.67 5.65
N HIS A 58 -5.91 25.88 6.72
CA HIS A 58 -5.89 26.40 8.09
C HIS A 58 -4.76 27.43 8.32
N HIS A 59 -3.58 27.23 7.73
CA HIS A 59 -2.49 28.22 7.81
C HIS A 59 -2.86 29.54 7.15
N LEU A 60 -3.52 29.52 6.00
CA LEU A 60 -3.99 30.74 5.33
C LEU A 60 -5.02 31.46 6.19
N GLN A 61 -5.99 30.72 6.74
CA GLN A 61 -7.00 31.28 7.63
C GLN A 61 -6.39 31.93 8.87
N LEU A 62 -5.38 31.30 9.50
CA LEU A 62 -4.67 31.90 10.63
C LEU A 62 -4.10 33.27 10.26
N TRP A 63 -3.46 33.40 9.10
CA TRP A 63 -2.86 34.67 8.69
C TRP A 63 -3.91 35.74 8.42
N GLU A 64 -5.03 35.38 7.79
CA GLU A 64 -6.15 36.29 7.58
C GLU A 64 -6.73 36.79 8.91
N GLU A 65 -6.95 35.89 9.88
CA GLU A 65 -7.47 36.23 11.20
C GLU A 65 -6.48 37.07 12.02
N LEU A 66 -5.18 36.74 11.98
CA LEU A 66 -4.12 37.52 12.63
C LEU A 66 -4.05 38.95 12.08
N LEU A 67 -4.12 39.11 10.75
CA LEU A 67 -4.08 40.42 10.09
C LEU A 67 -5.34 41.26 10.37
N ALA A 68 -6.48 40.61 10.63
CA ALA A 68 -7.72 41.28 11.00
C ALA A 68 -7.84 41.61 12.50
N SER A 69 -7.10 40.90 13.36
CA SER A 69 -7.17 41.02 14.83
C SER A 69 -6.22 42.08 15.40
N ASP A 70 -6.55 42.63 16.58
CA ASP A 70 -5.58 43.37 17.39
C ASP A 70 -4.59 42.37 18.01
N TYR A 71 -3.37 42.35 17.46
CA TYR A 71 -2.32 41.37 17.74
C TYR A 71 -2.03 41.21 19.24
N ALA A 72 -2.12 42.31 20.01
CA ALA A 72 -1.74 42.34 21.42
C ALA A 72 -2.73 41.65 22.36
N ARG A 73 -3.98 41.44 21.95
CA ARG A 73 -5.02 40.86 22.81
C ARG A 73 -5.55 39.53 22.27
N ASP A 74 -5.97 39.50 21.02
CA ASP A 74 -6.66 38.34 20.45
C ASP A 74 -5.75 37.55 19.51
N GLY A 75 -4.81 38.22 18.81
CA GLY A 75 -3.92 37.55 17.86
C GLY A 75 -2.96 36.53 18.49
N PHE A 76 -2.41 36.82 19.67
CA PHE A 76 -1.52 35.88 20.36
C PHE A 76 -2.25 34.60 20.82
N ASP A 77 -3.46 34.75 21.38
CA ASP A 77 -4.28 33.62 21.83
C ASP A 77 -4.72 32.74 20.66
N LEU A 78 -5.04 33.38 19.53
CA LEU A 78 -5.39 32.72 18.26
C LEU A 78 -4.20 31.93 17.69
N TYR A 79 -3.00 32.51 17.73
CA TYR A 79 -1.75 31.85 17.33
C TYR A 79 -1.43 30.63 18.23
N CYS A 80 -1.53 30.77 19.55
CA CYS A 80 -1.31 29.67 20.49
C CYS A 80 -2.32 28.53 20.28
N SER A 81 -3.60 28.87 20.11
CA SER A 81 -4.67 27.88 19.87
C SER A 81 -4.44 27.11 18.58
N PHE A 82 -4.04 27.81 17.53
CA PHE A 82 -3.70 27.20 16.25
C PHE A 82 -2.58 26.17 16.35
N TRP A 83 -1.47 26.51 17.01
CA TRP A 83 -0.34 25.58 17.13
C TRP A 83 -0.62 24.38 18.02
N ARG A 84 -1.47 24.55 19.04
CA ARG A 84 -1.96 23.43 19.84
C ARG A 84 -2.75 22.45 18.97
N ASN A 85 -3.73 22.93 18.21
CA ASN A 85 -4.54 22.09 17.33
C ASN A 85 -3.66 21.45 16.25
N ALA A 86 -2.71 22.20 15.68
CA ALA A 86 -1.79 21.68 14.69
C ALA A 86 -0.94 20.52 15.22
N PHE A 87 -0.49 20.61 16.47
CA PHE A 87 0.31 19.55 17.08
C PHE A 87 -0.51 18.27 17.29
N GLU A 88 -1.78 18.42 17.67
CA GLU A 88 -2.73 17.31 17.80
C GLU A 88 -2.98 16.65 16.43
N ASP A 89 -3.31 17.46 15.42
CA ASP A 89 -3.54 17.02 14.04
C ASP A 89 -2.34 16.25 13.46
N TYR A 90 -1.11 16.74 13.66
CA TYR A 90 0.10 16.02 13.22
C TYR A 90 0.34 14.72 13.99
N SER A 91 -0.01 14.69 15.28
CA SER A 91 0.14 13.48 16.10
C SER A 91 -0.83 12.39 15.62
N ASP A 92 -2.08 12.77 15.35
CA ASP A 92 -3.10 11.88 14.82
C ASP A 92 -2.72 11.32 13.44
N GLU A 93 -2.21 12.18 12.55
CA GLU A 93 -1.77 11.74 11.22
C GLU A 93 -0.55 10.80 11.31
N ALA A 94 0.39 11.05 12.23
CA ALA A 94 1.52 10.17 12.49
C ALA A 94 1.09 8.80 13.04
N GLU A 95 0.09 8.75 13.92
CA GLU A 95 -0.51 7.50 14.40
C GLU A 95 -1.14 6.73 13.23
N ARG A 96 -1.87 7.43 12.35
CA ARG A 96 -2.49 6.81 11.17
C ARG A 96 -1.46 6.24 10.21
N PHE A 97 -0.36 6.95 9.94
CA PHE A 97 0.76 6.42 9.16
C PHE A 97 1.35 5.15 9.78
N THR A 98 1.54 5.16 11.10
CA THR A 98 2.06 3.99 11.83
C THR A 98 1.11 2.80 11.71
N ARG A 99 -0.20 3.03 11.78
CA ARG A 99 -1.23 1.99 11.59
C ARG A 99 -1.21 1.40 10.19
N ILE A 100 -1.07 2.23 9.14
CA ILE A 100 -0.93 1.75 7.75
C ILE A 100 0.32 0.88 7.63
N GLY A 101 1.45 1.32 8.20
CA GLY A 101 2.70 0.55 8.23
C GLY A 101 2.53 -0.80 8.93
N ALA A 102 1.86 -0.82 10.09
CA ALA A 102 1.57 -2.04 10.84
C ALA A 102 0.66 -3.00 10.05
N GLN A 103 -0.34 -2.49 9.34
CA GLN A 103 -1.21 -3.29 8.48
C GLN A 103 -0.42 -3.93 7.33
N LEU A 104 0.45 -3.18 6.66
CA LEU A 104 1.33 -3.70 5.60
C LEU A 104 2.27 -4.78 6.14
N ALA A 105 2.90 -4.55 7.29
CA ALA A 105 3.78 -5.51 7.93
C ALA A 105 3.03 -6.80 8.33
N THR A 106 1.82 -6.67 8.87
CA THR A 106 0.97 -7.81 9.24
C THR A 106 0.56 -8.62 8.02
N GLN A 107 0.15 -7.96 6.93
CA GLN A 107 -0.18 -8.65 5.67
C GLN A 107 1.03 -9.39 5.11
N ALA A 108 2.21 -8.78 5.14
CA ALA A 108 3.45 -9.42 4.70
C ALA A 108 3.81 -10.64 5.57
N ALA A 109 3.72 -10.51 6.90
CA ALA A 109 4.00 -11.59 7.84
C ALA A 109 3.06 -12.78 7.63
N LYS A 110 1.75 -12.52 7.50
CA LYS A 110 0.75 -13.56 7.21
C LYS A 110 1.08 -14.32 5.93
N ARG A 111 1.47 -13.60 4.89
CA ARG A 111 1.87 -14.17 3.59
C ARG A 111 3.07 -15.10 3.70
N VAL A 112 4.09 -14.71 4.46
CA VAL A 112 5.29 -15.53 4.71
C VAL A 112 4.93 -16.79 5.49
N SER A 113 4.06 -16.68 6.50
CA SER A 113 3.58 -17.85 7.24
C SER A 113 2.79 -18.83 6.35
N GLU A 114 1.88 -18.31 5.51
CA GLU A 114 1.11 -19.13 4.56
C GLU A 114 2.02 -19.85 3.54
N GLU A 115 3.07 -19.18 3.03
CA GLU A 115 4.06 -19.80 2.14
C GLU A 115 4.91 -20.87 2.85
N GLN A 116 5.27 -20.65 4.11
CA GLN A 116 6.02 -21.61 4.92
C GLN A 116 5.20 -22.88 5.23
N GLU A 117 3.91 -22.74 5.53
CA GLU A 117 3.01 -23.86 5.77
C GLU A 117 2.82 -24.71 4.50
N ASP A 118 2.57 -24.09 3.34
CA ASP A 118 2.43 -24.80 2.06
C ASP A 118 3.70 -25.59 1.69
N LEU A 119 4.88 -24.99 1.88
CA LEU A 119 6.16 -25.68 1.67
C LEU A 119 6.35 -26.87 2.62
N THR A 120 5.99 -26.71 3.89
CA THR A 120 6.11 -27.78 4.89
C THR A 120 5.17 -28.94 4.58
N GLU A 121 3.92 -28.66 4.19
CA GLU A 121 2.94 -29.66 3.79
C GLU A 121 3.36 -30.40 2.51
N LYS A 122 3.98 -29.70 1.55
CA LYS A 122 4.53 -30.29 0.33
C LYS A 122 5.71 -31.23 0.61
N VAL A 123 6.63 -30.84 1.51
CA VAL A 123 7.76 -31.71 1.92
C VAL A 123 7.25 -32.94 2.66
N ALA A 124 6.29 -32.78 3.57
CA ALA A 124 5.69 -33.89 4.30
C ALA A 124 5.00 -34.90 3.35
N ARG A 125 4.23 -34.42 2.36
CA ARG A 125 3.63 -35.28 1.33
C ARG A 125 4.66 -36.06 0.51
N LYS A 126 5.83 -35.45 0.24
CA LYS A 126 6.90 -36.05 -0.56
C LYS A 126 7.75 -37.07 0.21
N MET A 127 7.70 -37.06 1.55
CA MET A 127 8.39 -38.02 2.42
C MET A 127 7.54 -39.26 2.76
N VAL A 128 6.21 -39.19 2.57
CA VAL A 128 5.26 -40.27 2.90
C VAL A 128 4.92 -41.15 1.68
N MET A 129 5.32 -40.74 0.46
CA MET A 129 5.35 -41.58 -0.75
C MET A 129 6.74 -42.16 -0.99
#